data_AF-A0A357R7G1-F1
#
_entry.id   AF-A0A357R7G1-F1
#
_cell.length_a   1.000
_cell.length_b   1.000
_cell.length_c   1.000
_cell.angle_alpha   90.00
_cell.angle_beta   90.00
_cell.angle_gamma   90.00
#
_symmetry.space_group_name_H-M   'P 1'
#
loop_
_entity.id
_entity.type
_entity.pdbx_description
1 polymer ?
#
loop_
_entity_poly.entity_id
_entity_poly.type
_entity_poly.pdbx_seq_one_letter_code
_entity_poly.pdbx_strand_id
1 'polypeptide(L)'
;HPNADRLSLTKVSDGAAIYDVVCGAHNIAQGDKVPLAKIGAVLPGNFKIKKSKIRGEVSEGMLCSADELQLDLVQDSDGILQLPKNAEIGRDINAYLALDDLIL
;
A
#
# COMPACT_ATOMS: atom_id res chain seq x y z
N HIS A 1 -8.33 2.01 -25.37
CA HIS A 1 -9.58 2.66 -24.92
C HIS A 1 -9.24 3.68 -23.84
N PRO A 2 -9.98 4.81 -23.73
CA PRO A 2 -9.90 5.77 -22.62
C PRO A 2 -10.39 5.20 -21.27
N ASN A 3 -10.46 3.87 -21.14
CA ASN A 3 -10.79 3.16 -19.91
C ASN A 3 -9.48 2.66 -19.30
N ALA A 4 -8.96 3.48 -18.40
CA ALA A 4 -7.72 3.33 -17.65
C ALA A 4 -7.81 2.19 -16.62
N ASP A 5 -7.89 0.95 -17.08
CA ASP A 5 -7.87 -0.20 -16.18
C ASP A 5 -6.54 -0.95 -16.25
N ARG A 6 -5.47 -0.29 -15.78
CA ARG A 6 -4.16 -0.93 -15.59
C ARG A 6 -4.12 -1.62 -14.23
N LEU A 7 -5.01 -2.58 -14.02
CA LEU A 7 -4.99 -3.41 -12.81
C LEU A 7 -3.99 -4.55 -13.00
N SER A 8 -3.04 -4.64 -12.08
CA SER A 8 -2.02 -5.68 -12.04
C SER A 8 -2.21 -6.50 -10.76
N LEU A 9 -2.15 -7.83 -10.89
CA LEU A 9 -2.08 -8.71 -9.73
C LEU A 9 -0.64 -8.77 -9.23
N THR A 10 -0.41 -8.32 -8.01
CA THR A 10 0.91 -8.26 -7.38
C THR A 10 0.97 -9.20 -6.20
N LYS A 11 2.11 -9.88 -6.04
CA LYS A 11 2.41 -10.72 -4.87
C LYS A 11 3.29 -9.93 -3.93
N VAL A 12 2.81 -9.69 -2.72
CA VAL A 12 3.50 -8.88 -1.72
C VAL A 12 3.73 -9.71 -0.46
N SER A 13 4.90 -9.59 0.14
CA SER A 13 5.22 -10.30 1.38
C SER A 13 5.44 -9.33 2.52
N ASP A 14 4.90 -9.67 3.70
CA ASP A 14 5.19 -8.98 4.96
C ASP A 14 6.29 -9.70 5.77
N GLY A 15 7.02 -10.63 5.15
CA GLY A 15 8.07 -11.43 5.78
C GLY A 15 7.55 -12.68 6.50
N ALA A 16 6.25 -12.74 6.82
CA ALA A 16 5.62 -13.92 7.42
C ALA A 16 4.74 -14.68 6.41
N ALA A 17 4.01 -13.95 5.56
CA ALA A 17 3.15 -14.51 4.54
C ALA A 17 3.32 -13.78 3.20
N ILE A 18 2.70 -14.35 2.16
CA ILE A 18 2.57 -13.74 0.84
C ILE A 18 1.08 -13.49 0.59
N TYR A 19 0.76 -12.31 0.10
CA TYR A 19 -0.59 -11.84 -0.18
C TYR A 19 -0.74 -11.51 -1.66
N ASP A 20 -1.87 -11.90 -2.22
CA ASP A 20 -2.27 -11.49 -3.56
C ASP A 20 -3.03 -10.16 -3.47
N VAL A 21 -2.48 -9.10 -4.08
CA VAL A 21 -3.04 -7.75 -4.02
C VAL A 21 -3.17 -7.19 -5.43
N VAL A 22 -4.38 -6.76 -5.78
CA VAL A 22 -4.62 -6.09 -7.06
C VAL A 22 -4.29 -4.61 -6.88
N CYS A 23 -3.36 -4.12 -7.71
CA CYS A 23 -2.90 -2.73 -7.68
C CYS A 23 -3.15 -2.07 -9.05
N GLY A 24 -3.68 -0.85 -9.05
CA GLY A 24 -3.91 -0.05 -10.26
C GLY A 24 -2.78 0.92 -10.60
N ALA A 25 -1.79 1.06 -9.72
CA ALA A 25 -0.73 2.05 -9.89
C ALA A 25 0.29 1.60 -10.93
N HIS A 26 0.85 2.56 -11.66
CA HIS A 26 1.84 2.30 -12.71
C HIS A 26 3.29 2.29 -12.20
N ASN A 27 3.51 2.74 -10.96
CA ASN A 27 4.84 2.94 -10.39
C ASN A 27 5.31 1.76 -9.50
N ILE A 28 4.70 0.58 -9.63
CA ILE A 28 5.08 -0.61 -8.87
C ILE A 28 5.98 -1.55 -9.67
N ALA A 29 7.10 -1.95 -9.08
CA ALA A 29 8.05 -2.90 -9.65
C ALA A 29 8.43 -4.02 -8.67
N GLN A 30 8.97 -5.11 -9.22
CA GLN A 30 9.45 -6.22 -8.41
C GLN A 30 10.64 -5.78 -7.53
N GLY A 31 10.55 -6.08 -6.24
CA GLY A 31 11.59 -5.75 -5.26
C GLY A 31 11.39 -4.39 -4.59
N ASP A 32 10.35 -3.64 -4.97
CA ASP A 32 9.96 -2.43 -4.26
C ASP A 32 9.46 -2.77 -2.85
N LYS A 33 9.75 -1.87 -1.91
CA LYS A 33 9.18 -1.90 -0.57
C LYS A 33 8.04 -0.91 -0.54
N VAL A 34 6.87 -1.34 -0.15
CA VAL A 34 5.64 -0.53 -0.18
C VAL A 34 4.81 -0.78 1.06
N PRO A 35 3.99 0.19 1.51
CA PRO A 35 3.02 -0.04 2.57
C PRO A 35 1.93 -1.02 2.10
N LEU A 36 1.73 -2.08 2.89
CA LEU A 36 0.67 -3.06 2.68
C LEU A 36 -0.41 -2.90 3.76
N ALA A 37 -1.60 -2.45 3.38
CA ALA A 37 -2.76 -2.48 4.24
C ALA A 37 -3.45 -3.85 4.15
N LYS A 38 -3.29 -4.65 5.19
CA LYS A 38 -3.86 -6.01 5.30
C LYS A 38 -5.37 -5.97 5.57
N ILE A 39 -6.07 -7.07 5.29
CA ILE A 39 -7.48 -7.21 5.67
C ILE A 39 -7.65 -6.92 7.16
N GLY A 40 -8.61 -6.05 7.47
CA GLY A 40 -8.88 -5.60 8.83
C GLY A 40 -8.15 -4.32 9.22
N ALA A 41 -7.12 -3.90 8.48
CA ALA A 41 -6.51 -2.59 8.64
C ALA A 41 -7.53 -1.48 8.39
N VAL A 42 -7.37 -0.37 9.10
CA VAL A 42 -8.20 0.83 8.95
C VAL A 42 -7.27 1.96 8.54
N LEU A 43 -7.46 2.44 7.31
CA LEU A 43 -6.78 3.61 6.80
C LEU A 43 -7.43 4.89 7.35
N PRO A 44 -6.70 6.02 7.32
CA PRO A 44 -7.24 7.33 7.64
C PRO A 44 -8.56 7.62 6.89
N GLY A 45 -9.46 8.36 7.51
CA GLY A 45 -10.82 8.53 6.99
C GLY A 45 -11.76 7.33 7.26
N ASN A 46 -11.41 6.45 8.20
CA ASN A 46 -12.20 5.28 8.61
C ASN A 46 -12.42 4.26 7.48
N PHE A 47 -11.44 4.16 6.57
CA PHE A 47 -11.52 3.26 5.43
C PHE A 47 -10.99 1.87 5.81
N LYS A 48 -11.90 0.93 6.04
CA LYS A 48 -11.55 -0.43 6.46
C LYS A 48 -11.25 -1.34 5.27
N ILE A 49 -10.05 -1.90 5.25
CA ILE A 49 -9.65 -2.89 4.24
C ILE A 49 -10.41 -4.20 4.47
N LYS A 50 -11.01 -4.69 3.39
CA LYS A 50 -11.74 -5.96 3.35
C LYS A 50 -11.28 -6.76 2.14
N LYS A 51 -11.41 -8.07 2.23
CA LYS A 51 -11.21 -8.97 1.09
C LYS A 51 -12.22 -8.59 0.01
N SER A 52 -11.72 -8.30 -1.19
CA SER A 52 -12.55 -7.92 -2.32
C SER A 52 -12.12 -8.68 -3.57
N LYS A 53 -13.05 -8.81 -4.52
CA LYS A 53 -12.77 -9.43 -5.82
C LYS A 53 -12.83 -8.34 -6.88
N ILE A 54 -11.69 -8.03 -7.48
CA ILE A 54 -11.54 -6.99 -8.49
C ILE A 54 -11.34 -7.69 -9.83
N ARG A 55 -12.31 -7.56 -10.74
CA ARG A 55 -12.27 -8.13 -12.10
C ARG A 55 -11.98 -9.63 -12.20
N GLY A 56 -12.38 -10.40 -11.20
CA GLY A 56 -12.13 -11.84 -11.18
C GLY A 56 -10.97 -12.25 -10.26
N GLU A 57 -10.08 -11.31 -9.95
CA GLU A 57 -8.93 -11.53 -9.08
C GLU A 57 -9.26 -11.21 -7.62
N VAL A 58 -8.74 -12.01 -6.70
CA VAL A 58 -8.92 -11.81 -5.26
C VAL A 58 -7.82 -10.86 -4.77
N SER A 59 -8.23 -9.78 -4.11
CA SER A 59 -7.30 -8.88 -3.41
C SER A 59 -7.41 -9.09 -1.91
N GLU A 60 -6.30 -9.48 -1.29
CA GLU A 60 -6.14 -9.76 0.14
C GLU A 60 -5.54 -8.59 0.92
N GLY A 61 -5.57 -7.41 0.30
CA GLY A 61 -5.11 -6.16 0.87
C GLY A 61 -5.21 -5.03 -0.14
N MET A 62 -4.53 -3.95 0.19
CA MET A 62 -4.36 -2.76 -0.63
C MET A 62 -2.93 -2.25 -0.45
N LEU A 63 -2.30 -1.82 -1.54
CA LEU A 63 -1.04 -1.10 -1.48
C LEU A 63 -1.38 0.38 -1.41
N CYS A 64 -0.73 1.11 -0.51
CA CYS A 64 -1.14 2.48 -0.21
C CYS A 64 -0.20 3.52 -0.81
N SER A 65 -0.78 4.61 -1.30
CA SER A 65 -0.07 5.84 -1.66
C SER A 65 0.29 6.66 -0.41
N ALA A 66 1.09 7.72 -0.60
CA ALA A 66 1.36 8.69 0.46
C ALA A 66 0.06 9.41 0.91
N ASP A 67 -0.80 9.75 -0.05
CA ASP A 67 -2.05 10.46 0.18
C ASP A 67 -3.07 9.61 0.96
N GLU A 68 -3.19 8.33 0.62
CA GLU A 68 -4.05 7.38 1.35
C GLU A 68 -3.61 7.18 2.80
N LEU A 69 -2.32 7.36 3.07
CA LEU A 69 -1.74 7.33 4.42
C LEU A 69 -1.71 8.70 5.10
N GLN A 70 -2.24 9.76 4.47
CA GLN A 70 -2.19 11.15 4.95
C GLN A 70 -0.78 11.62 5.30
N LEU A 71 0.20 11.20 4.51
CA LEU A 71 1.56 11.68 4.62
C LEU A 71 1.69 12.97 3.82
N ASP A 72 2.09 14.06 4.47
CA ASP A 72 2.44 15.34 3.82
C ASP A 72 3.79 15.25 3.06
N LEU A 73 3.96 14.19 2.26
CA LEU A 73 5.12 13.99 1.41
C LEU A 73 4.84 14.67 0.07
N VAL A 74 5.53 15.77 -0.17
CA VAL A 74 5.40 16.66 -1.34
C VAL A 74 5.69 15.97 -2.69
N GLN A 75 6.20 14.74 -2.72
CA GLN A 75 6.84 14.18 -3.93
C GLN A 75 6.13 13.04 -4.67
N ASP A 76 5.09 12.39 -4.15
CA ASP A 76 4.48 11.26 -4.88
C ASP A 76 3.01 11.04 -4.51
N SER A 77 2.13 11.89 -5.07
CA SER A 77 0.67 11.67 -5.02
C SER A 77 0.18 10.76 -6.17
N ASP A 78 1.02 10.50 -7.18
CA ASP A 78 0.66 9.79 -8.42
C ASP A 78 1.19 8.34 -8.41
N GLY A 79 0.77 7.56 -7.41
CA GLY A 79 1.11 6.13 -7.31
C GLY A 79 1.22 5.57 -5.89
N ILE A 80 1.74 4.34 -5.78
CA ILE A 80 2.03 3.69 -4.49
C ILE A 80 3.25 4.34 -3.84
N LEU A 81 3.24 4.48 -2.52
CA LEU A 81 4.39 4.95 -1.77
C LEU A 81 5.54 3.94 -1.86
N GLN A 82 6.63 4.31 -2.52
CA GLN A 82 7.86 3.53 -2.54
C GLN A 82 8.72 3.88 -1.33
N LEU A 83 8.96 2.89 -0.47
CA LEU A 83 9.84 2.98 0.68
C LEU A 83 11.29 2.67 0.27
N PRO A 84 12.27 3.21 0.99
CA PRO A 84 13.67 2.93 0.71
C PRO A 84 13.99 1.44 0.90
N LYS A 85 14.95 0.93 0.13
CA LYS A 85 15.27 -0.51 0.10
C LYS A 85 15.75 -1.08 1.43
N ASN A 86 16.14 -0.24 2.38
CA ASN A 86 16.52 -0.64 3.74
C ASN A 86 15.32 -0.73 4.71
N ALA A 87 14.11 -0.36 4.30
CA ALA A 87 12.92 -0.42 5.15
C ALA A 87 12.66 -1.85 5.66
N GLU A 88 12.37 -2.02 6.95
CA GLU A 88 12.11 -3.33 7.53
C GLU A 88 10.74 -3.86 7.08
N ILE A 89 10.73 -5.06 6.51
CA ILE A 89 9.48 -5.70 6.08
C ILE A 89 8.74 -6.22 7.32
N GLY A 90 7.42 -6.03 7.37
CA GLY A 90 6.56 -6.51 8.45
C GLY A 90 6.47 -5.55 9.64
N ARG A 91 7.23 -4.46 9.63
CA ARG A 91 7.11 -3.38 10.61
C ARG A 91 5.88 -2.51 10.32
N ASP A 92 5.24 -2.02 11.37
CA ASP A 92 4.12 -1.09 11.25
C ASP A 92 4.58 0.22 10.57
N ILE A 93 3.81 0.71 9.61
CA ILE A 93 4.19 1.87 8.81
C ILE A 93 4.19 3.17 9.64
N ASN A 94 3.28 3.31 10.62
CA ASN A 94 3.24 4.47 11.51
C ASN A 94 4.49 4.48 12.41
N ALA A 95 4.86 3.30 12.92
CA ALA A 95 6.07 3.13 13.72
C ALA A 95 7.38 3.24 12.90
N TYR A 96 7.32 2.98 11.59
CA TYR A 96 8.45 3.16 10.67
C TYR A 96 8.65 4.63 10.31
N LEU A 97 7.57 5.34 10.01
CA LEU A 97 7.58 6.76 9.65
C LEU A 97 7.60 7.70 10.86
N ALA A 98 7.58 7.16 12.07
CA ALA A 98 7.45 7.92 13.31
C ALA A 98 6.26 8.91 13.26
N LEU A 99 5.12 8.49 12.72
CA LEU A 99 3.91 9.35 12.70
C LEU A 99 3.33 9.61 14.10
N ASP A 100 3.81 8.88 15.10
CA ASP A 100 3.58 9.16 16.52
C ASP A 100 4.52 10.23 17.10
N ASP A 101 5.42 10.85 16.30
CA ASP A 101 6.22 11.97 16.80
C ASP A 101 5.31 13.17 17.06
N LEU A 102 5.03 13.35 18.35
CA LEU A 102 4.45 14.53 18.95
C LEU A 102 4.89 15.81 18.22
N ILE A 103 3.93 16.51 17.62
CA ILE A 103 4.04 17.96 17.45
C ILE A 103 3.96 18.55 18.87
N LEU A 104 5.11 18.91 19.44
CA LEU A 104 5.26 19.65 20.69
C LEU A 104 5.05 21.15 20.47
#